data_AF-D3CRT3-F1
#
_entry.id   AF-D3CRT3-F1
#
_cell.length_a   1.000
_cell.length_b   1.000
_cell.length_c   1.000
_cell.angle_alpha   90.00
_cell.angle_beta   90.00
_cell.angle_gamma   90.00
#
_symmetry.space_group_name_H-M   'P 1'
#
loop_
_entity.id
_entity.type
_entity.pdbx_description
1 polymer ?
#
loop_
_entity_poly.entity_id
_entity_poly.type
_entity_poly.pdbx_seq_one_letter_code
_entity_poly.pdbx_strand_id
1 'polypeptide(L)'
;MAMTFGELLISVGTGHLVALPGSRAARTLAAGSTSPRLVPAPDEICARLIALAAAELDQGPGACWDGAVLTLLFPTDAPRDPAVPGPGGPVEEVATPAELLRAVSAARSAGTHEIRLRPTFPLDTPLPDAVPLQDTTFPAPVTHVTATPGVTADNADNAADNPISRRLAEIVGTLAAQDEAPLTPARAAADLAETLPTSGFVVAEAGPAGLWIEHAMRPAHGRVRVLRAGGPVALAGALLAGLHGDIGVAVVEDPPVGPAATLLHLASALDVDLVVEVWGQRGGLRRAADHRQRLRAALRGHGVRVIEVPVDFTSTKLLVDALTDDTEDALSAKDSVDAGKHQAKLRSQQ
;
A
#
# COMPACT_ATOMS: atom_id res chain seq x y z
N MET A 1 -10.12 2.66 34.46
CA MET A 1 -8.78 3.06 33.95
C MET A 1 -9.02 3.98 32.77
N ALA A 2 -8.42 5.17 32.79
CA ALA A 2 -8.71 6.20 31.81
C ALA A 2 -7.84 6.08 30.56
N MET A 3 -8.44 6.15 29.38
CA MET A 3 -7.77 6.00 28.08
C MET A 3 -7.40 7.38 27.51
N THR A 4 -6.14 7.56 27.14
CA THR A 4 -5.63 8.74 26.43
C THR A 4 -6.08 8.75 24.95
N PHE A 5 -5.97 9.89 24.26
CA PHE A 5 -6.26 9.94 22.83
C PHE A 5 -5.34 9.02 21.99
N GLY A 6 -4.07 8.89 22.39
CA GLY A 6 -3.13 7.95 21.75
C GLY A 6 -3.58 6.50 21.90
N GLU A 7 -3.94 6.09 23.11
CA GLU A 7 -4.48 4.74 23.37
C GLU A 7 -5.80 4.49 22.65
N LEU A 8 -6.65 5.52 22.53
CA LEU A 8 -7.90 5.45 21.76
C LEU A 8 -7.61 5.19 20.27
N LEU A 9 -6.65 5.92 19.68
CA LEU A 9 -6.23 5.70 18.30
C LEU A 9 -5.62 4.30 18.09
N ILE A 10 -4.81 3.82 19.03
CA ILE A 10 -4.27 2.45 19.01
C ILE A 10 -5.38 1.41 19.15
N SER A 11 -6.42 1.66 19.96
CA SER A 11 -7.55 0.74 20.12
C SER A 11 -8.36 0.56 18.85
N VAL A 12 -8.39 1.58 17.98
CA VAL A 12 -8.95 1.46 16.63
C VAL A 12 -7.92 0.95 15.62
N GLY A 13 -6.72 0.58 16.05
CA GLY A 13 -5.65 0.00 15.23
C GLY A 13 -4.79 1.02 14.48
N THR A 14 -4.89 2.31 14.76
CA THR A 14 -4.11 3.34 14.07
C THR A 14 -2.63 3.23 14.44
N GLY A 15 -1.76 2.86 13.49
CA GLY A 15 -0.31 2.86 13.72
C GLY A 15 0.35 4.25 13.61
N HIS A 16 -0.23 5.13 12.80
CA HIS A 16 0.33 6.45 12.47
C HIS A 16 -0.71 7.56 12.62
N LEU A 17 -0.31 8.65 13.28
CA LEU A 17 -1.06 9.90 13.27
C LEU A 17 -0.29 10.95 12.48
N VAL A 18 -0.87 11.40 11.38
CA VAL A 18 -0.30 12.43 10.52
C VAL A 18 -0.81 13.80 10.97
N ALA A 19 0.08 14.67 11.43
CA ALA A 19 -0.29 15.96 11.99
C ALA A 19 0.01 17.10 11.02
N LEU A 20 -0.99 17.94 10.76
CA LEU A 20 -0.81 19.16 9.96
C LEU A 20 -0.03 20.24 10.73
N PRO A 21 0.61 21.20 10.02
CA PRO A 21 1.36 22.26 10.66
C PRO A 21 0.49 23.11 11.58
N GLY A 22 1.02 23.46 12.75
CA GLY A 22 0.30 24.27 13.74
C GLY A 22 -0.73 23.51 14.57
N SER A 23 -1.01 22.24 14.26
CA SER A 23 -1.85 21.41 15.11
C SER A 23 -1.19 21.19 16.48
N ARG A 24 -1.94 21.38 17.57
CA ARG A 24 -1.41 21.21 18.94
C ARG A 24 -1.07 19.75 19.27
N ALA A 25 -1.49 18.79 18.43
CA ALA A 25 -1.29 17.35 18.65
C ALA A 25 0.18 16.93 18.76
N ALA A 26 1.10 17.65 18.12
CA ALA A 26 2.52 17.36 18.22
C ALA A 26 3.07 17.50 19.66
N ARG A 27 2.33 18.15 20.56
CA ARG A 27 2.71 18.31 21.98
C ARG A 27 1.96 17.39 22.94
N THR A 28 0.84 16.78 22.52
CA THR A 28 -0.07 16.06 23.43
C THR A 28 0.06 14.55 23.37
N LEU A 29 0.57 13.97 22.27
CA LEU A 29 0.97 12.56 22.25
C LEU A 29 2.31 12.42 22.97
N ALA A 30 2.26 12.12 24.27
CA ALA A 30 3.45 11.83 25.07
C ALA A 30 4.26 10.71 24.38
N ALA A 31 5.56 10.95 24.22
CA ALA A 31 6.47 9.95 23.67
C ALA A 31 6.45 8.70 24.57
N GLY A 32 5.84 7.62 24.08
CA GLY A 32 5.68 6.36 24.79
C GLY A 32 5.21 5.25 23.84
N SER A 33 5.41 3.99 24.22
CA SER A 33 5.10 2.81 23.40
C SER A 33 3.59 2.55 23.21
N THR A 34 2.73 3.38 23.79
CA THR A 34 1.26 3.24 23.76
C THR A 34 0.56 4.29 22.88
N SER A 35 1.32 5.02 22.07
CA SER A 35 0.79 6.05 21.17
C SER A 35 1.12 5.75 19.71
N PRO A 36 0.23 6.15 18.77
CA PRO A 36 0.55 6.06 17.35
C PRO A 36 1.77 6.92 17.05
N ARG A 37 2.53 6.51 16.04
CA ARG A 37 3.70 7.28 15.63
C ARG A 37 3.24 8.57 14.97
N LEU A 38 3.75 9.69 15.48
CA LEU A 38 3.48 11.00 14.91
C LEU A 38 4.32 11.23 13.65
N VAL A 39 3.67 11.61 12.56
CA VAL A 39 4.32 12.01 11.30
C VAL A 39 3.88 13.43 10.95
N PRO A 40 4.79 14.40 10.82
CA PRO A 40 4.40 15.73 10.37
C PRO A 40 4.08 15.72 8.88
N ALA A 41 3.06 16.47 8.46
CA ALA A 41 2.79 16.74 7.06
C ALA A 41 2.84 18.26 6.81
N PRO A 42 3.36 18.71 5.65
CA PRO A 42 3.45 20.13 5.32
C PRO A 42 2.11 20.75 4.92
N ASP A 43 1.16 19.94 4.42
CA ASP A 43 -0.18 20.36 4.02
C ASP A 43 -1.17 19.19 4.14
N GLU A 44 -2.46 19.49 3.95
CA GLU A 44 -3.55 18.50 4.05
C GLU A 44 -3.43 17.39 3.00
N ILE A 45 -2.94 17.71 1.80
CA ILE A 45 -2.82 16.74 0.71
C ILE A 45 -1.78 15.69 1.08
N CYS A 46 -0.59 16.12 1.50
CA CYS A 46 0.46 15.24 1.98
C CYS A 46 0.00 14.45 3.21
N ALA A 47 -0.75 15.07 4.12
CA ALA A 47 -1.28 14.39 5.29
C ALA A 47 -2.14 13.18 4.89
N ARG A 48 -3.07 13.39 3.95
CA ARG A 48 -3.97 12.34 3.46
C ARG A 48 -3.26 11.29 2.62
N LEU A 49 -2.25 11.66 1.83
CA LEU A 49 -1.42 10.69 1.09
C LEU A 49 -0.69 9.74 2.06
N ILE A 50 -0.09 10.28 3.13
CA ILE A 50 0.61 9.49 4.15
C ILE A 50 -0.37 8.61 4.92
N ALA A 51 -1.52 9.15 5.35
CA ALA A 51 -2.53 8.35 6.02
C ALA A 51 -3.08 7.24 5.12
N LEU A 52 -3.35 7.52 3.84
CA LEU A 52 -3.80 6.51 2.90
C LEU A 52 -2.74 5.42 2.69
N ALA A 53 -1.46 5.79 2.59
CA ALA A 53 -0.38 4.82 2.51
C ALA A 53 -0.30 3.94 3.78
N ALA A 54 -0.46 4.51 4.98
CA ALA A 54 -0.52 3.73 6.21
C ALA A 54 -1.68 2.71 6.19
N ALA A 55 -2.83 3.12 5.67
CA ALA A 55 -4.01 2.26 5.52
C ALA A 55 -3.77 1.08 4.55
N GLU A 56 -3.09 1.33 3.43
CA GLU A 56 -2.77 0.31 2.41
C GLU A 56 -1.63 -0.64 2.83
N LEU A 57 -0.75 -0.20 3.73
CA LEU A 57 0.39 -0.96 4.26
C LEU A 57 0.02 -1.86 5.45
N ASP A 58 -1.27 -2.12 5.67
CA ASP A 58 -1.80 -2.94 6.78
C ASP A 58 -1.44 -2.40 8.18
N GLN A 59 -1.22 -1.08 8.32
CA GLN A 59 -0.89 -0.43 9.60
C GLN A 59 -2.14 0.09 10.32
N GLY A 60 -3.29 -0.53 10.02
CA GLY A 60 -4.63 -0.10 10.42
C GLY A 60 -5.08 1.18 9.71
N PRO A 61 -6.14 1.85 10.19
CA PRO A 61 -6.64 3.05 9.53
C PRO A 61 -5.58 4.15 9.55
N GLY A 62 -5.43 4.83 8.42
CA GLY A 62 -4.64 6.05 8.34
C GLY A 62 -5.33 7.16 9.10
N ALA A 63 -4.61 7.90 9.94
CA ALA A 63 -5.19 9.01 10.67
C ALA A 63 -4.51 10.34 10.32
N CYS A 64 -5.30 11.37 10.04
CA CYS A 64 -4.84 12.76 9.94
C CYS A 64 -5.48 13.61 11.03
N TRP A 65 -4.71 14.52 11.61
CA TRP A 65 -5.20 15.49 12.58
C TRP A 65 -4.81 16.92 12.21
N ASP A 66 -5.82 17.78 12.03
CA ASP A 66 -5.63 19.20 11.67
C ASP A 66 -5.57 20.15 12.88
N GLY A 67 -5.82 19.66 14.09
CA GLY A 67 -5.97 20.48 15.30
C GLY A 67 -7.39 20.49 15.87
N ALA A 68 -8.39 20.12 15.07
CA ALA A 68 -9.80 20.09 15.45
C ALA A 68 -10.55 18.85 14.93
N VAL A 69 -10.19 18.36 13.73
CA VAL A 69 -10.82 17.24 13.05
C VAL A 69 -9.81 16.10 12.90
N LEU A 70 -10.25 14.92 13.34
CA LEU A 70 -9.62 13.63 13.09
C LEU A 70 -10.23 13.05 11.82
N THR A 71 -9.43 12.92 10.77
CA THR A 71 -9.82 12.20 9.56
C THR A 71 -9.23 10.80 9.62
N LEU A 72 -10.08 9.77 9.54
CA LEU A 72 -9.65 8.37 9.46
C LEU A 72 -9.92 7.86 8.06
N LEU A 73 -8.89 7.29 7.44
CA LEU A 73 -8.91 6.68 6.11
C LEU A 73 -8.79 5.17 6.25
N PHE A 74 -9.70 4.46 5.61
CA PHE A 74 -9.71 3.00 5.57
C PHE A 74 -9.30 2.51 4.18
N PRO A 75 -8.60 1.36 4.09
CA PRO A 75 -8.30 0.75 2.80
C PRO A 75 -9.61 0.43 2.06
N THR A 76 -9.59 0.55 0.74
CA THR A 76 -10.73 0.24 -0.14
C THR A 76 -10.39 -0.95 -1.02
N ASP A 77 -11.38 -1.79 -1.31
CA ASP A 77 -11.25 -2.85 -2.32
C ASP A 77 -11.42 -2.31 -3.75
N ALA A 78 -12.01 -1.12 -3.92
CA ALA A 78 -12.19 -0.49 -5.23
C ALA A 78 -11.00 0.40 -5.61
N PRO A 79 -10.49 0.32 -6.86
CA PRO A 79 -9.51 1.26 -7.40
C PRO A 79 -10.02 2.69 -7.27
N ARG A 80 -9.22 3.59 -6.70
CA ARG A 80 -9.55 5.02 -6.67
C ARG A 80 -9.07 5.70 -7.94
N ASP A 81 -9.90 6.60 -8.46
CA ASP A 81 -9.44 7.62 -9.40
C ASP A 81 -8.29 8.40 -8.72
N PRO A 82 -7.11 8.55 -9.35
CA PRO A 82 -5.93 9.22 -8.79
C PRO A 82 -6.13 10.71 -8.45
N ALA A 83 -7.32 11.26 -8.74
CA ALA A 83 -7.67 12.60 -8.31
C ALA A 83 -7.53 12.73 -6.79
N VAL A 84 -6.74 13.74 -6.40
CA VAL A 84 -6.51 14.24 -5.03
C VAL A 84 -7.73 13.94 -4.18
N PRO A 85 -7.57 13.26 -3.03
CA PRO A 85 -8.72 12.86 -2.24
C PRO A 85 -9.56 14.13 -1.97
N GLY A 86 -10.85 14.10 -2.32
CA GLY A 86 -11.67 15.30 -2.37
C GLY A 86 -11.89 15.94 -0.99
N PRO A 87 -12.37 17.19 -0.90
CA PRO A 87 -12.73 17.82 0.36
C PRO A 87 -13.79 16.94 1.05
N GLY A 88 -13.42 16.39 2.20
CA GLY A 88 -14.08 15.22 2.77
C GLY A 88 -15.53 15.46 3.19
N GLY A 89 -16.22 14.34 3.44
CA GLY A 89 -17.63 14.29 3.83
C GLY A 89 -18.01 15.07 5.10
N PRO A 90 -19.26 14.96 5.57
CA PRO A 90 -19.72 15.69 6.75
C PRO A 90 -18.82 15.39 7.96
N VAL A 91 -18.54 16.43 8.74
CA VAL A 91 -17.81 16.30 10.01
C VAL A 91 -18.81 15.96 11.10
N GLU A 92 -18.64 14.81 11.73
CA GLU A 92 -19.45 14.35 12.86
C GLU A 92 -18.82 14.82 14.17
N GLU A 93 -19.59 15.45 15.04
CA GLU A 93 -19.11 15.82 16.38
C GLU A 93 -19.24 14.62 17.31
N VAL A 94 -18.15 14.29 18.02
CA VAL A 94 -18.11 13.19 18.99
C VAL A 94 -17.77 13.75 20.37
N ALA A 95 -18.72 13.65 21.29
CA ALA A 95 -18.62 14.17 22.65
C ALA A 95 -17.98 13.18 23.61
N THR A 96 -17.89 11.90 23.25
CA THR A 96 -17.24 10.88 24.06
C THR A 96 -16.34 9.93 23.25
N PRO A 97 -15.32 9.32 23.88
CA PRO A 97 -14.51 8.25 23.27
C PRO A 97 -15.34 7.04 22.83
N ALA A 98 -16.41 6.70 23.56
CA ALA A 98 -17.32 5.63 23.15
C ALA A 98 -18.11 5.99 21.87
N GLU A 99 -18.45 7.26 21.66
CA GLU A 99 -19.01 7.72 20.38
C GLU A 99 -18.01 7.62 19.25
N LEU A 100 -16.75 8.00 19.47
CA LEU A 100 -15.68 7.84 18.48
C LEU A 100 -15.52 6.36 18.07
N LEU A 101 -15.45 5.44 19.05
CA LEU A 101 -15.35 4.00 18.76
C LEU A 101 -16.56 3.48 17.99
N ARG A 102 -17.77 3.91 18.35
CA ARG A 102 -18.99 3.54 17.62
C ARG A 102 -18.99 4.08 16.19
N ALA A 103 -18.59 5.32 15.97
CA ALA A 103 -18.50 5.92 14.64
C ALA A 103 -17.49 5.16 13.76
N VAL A 104 -16.31 4.84 14.30
CA VAL A 104 -15.29 4.02 13.61
C VAL A 104 -15.82 2.63 13.26
N SER A 105 -16.47 1.96 14.22
CA SER A 105 -17.05 0.64 13.99
C SER A 105 -18.15 0.68 12.93
N ALA A 106 -19.03 1.68 12.98
CA ALA A 106 -20.10 1.86 12.02
C ALA A 106 -19.54 2.12 10.61
N ALA A 107 -18.52 2.96 10.49
CA ALA A 107 -17.83 3.24 9.24
C ALA A 107 -17.26 1.96 8.61
N ARG A 108 -16.56 1.14 9.39
CA ARG A 108 -16.01 -0.14 8.93
C ARG A 108 -17.11 -1.09 8.46
N SER A 109 -18.17 -1.26 9.26
CA SER A 109 -19.30 -2.13 8.91
C SER A 109 -20.01 -1.66 7.64
N ALA A 110 -20.04 -0.35 7.40
CA ALA A 110 -20.63 0.24 6.20
C ALA A 110 -19.69 0.23 4.98
N GLY A 111 -18.44 -0.23 5.12
CA GLY A 111 -17.43 -0.12 4.06
C GLY A 111 -17.08 1.33 3.71
N THR A 112 -17.22 2.24 4.68
CA THR A 112 -16.90 3.65 4.50
C THR A 112 -15.38 3.82 4.49
N HIS A 113 -14.86 4.47 3.44
CA HIS A 113 -13.43 4.64 3.22
C HIS A 113 -12.83 5.85 3.95
N GLU A 114 -13.68 6.75 4.44
CA GLU A 114 -13.27 7.96 5.15
C GLU A 114 -14.33 8.40 6.13
N ILE A 115 -13.91 8.74 7.35
CA ILE A 115 -14.74 9.48 8.30
C ILE A 115 -13.99 10.67 8.87
N ARG A 116 -14.74 11.71 9.21
CA ARG A 116 -14.22 12.96 9.77
C ARG A 116 -14.93 13.23 11.08
N LEU A 117 -14.19 13.17 12.17
CA LEU A 117 -14.70 13.30 13.51
C LEU A 117 -14.14 14.57 14.14
N ARG A 118 -14.97 15.36 14.83
CA ARG A 118 -14.54 16.47 15.68
C ARG A 118 -14.71 16.06 17.14
N PRO A 119 -13.64 15.63 17.82
CA PRO A 119 -13.69 15.35 19.25
C PRO A 119 -13.89 16.65 20.03
N THR A 120 -14.95 16.71 20.84
CA THR A 120 -15.20 17.85 21.75
C THR A 120 -14.84 17.53 23.20
N PHE A 121 -14.52 16.26 23.50
CA PHE A 121 -13.96 15.86 24.79
C PHE A 121 -12.48 16.25 24.87
N PRO A 122 -11.94 16.46 26.09
CA PRO A 122 -10.55 16.79 26.22
C PRO A 122 -9.66 15.60 25.84
N LEU A 123 -8.79 15.78 24.86
CA LEU A 123 -7.87 14.74 24.36
C LEU A 123 -6.77 14.38 25.39
N ASP A 124 -6.53 15.28 26.34
CA ASP A 124 -5.51 15.16 27.40
C ASP A 124 -6.12 14.71 28.74
N THR A 125 -7.45 14.59 28.85
CA THR A 125 -8.10 14.28 30.13
C THR A 125 -8.42 12.80 30.22
N PRO A 126 -7.98 12.13 31.31
CA PRO A 126 -8.39 10.76 31.57
C PRO A 126 -9.93 10.63 31.64
N LEU A 127 -10.50 9.76 30.81
CA LEU A 127 -11.93 9.38 30.84
C LEU A 127 -12.42 8.94 32.24
N PRO A 128 -13.67 9.25 32.63
CA PRO A 128 -14.32 8.59 33.76
C PRO A 128 -14.49 7.08 33.49
N ASP A 129 -14.46 6.26 34.54
CA ASP A 129 -14.53 4.80 34.43
C ASP A 129 -15.72 4.35 33.56
N ALA A 130 -15.41 3.57 32.52
CA ALA A 130 -16.37 3.14 31.52
C ALA A 130 -17.42 2.19 32.11
N VAL A 131 -18.67 2.37 31.67
CA VAL A 131 -19.71 1.33 31.71
C VAL A 131 -19.22 0.14 30.87
N PRO A 132 -19.40 -1.12 31.32
CA PRO A 132 -18.92 -2.28 30.58
C PRO A 132 -19.47 -2.28 29.15
N LEU A 133 -18.58 -2.09 28.17
CA LEU A 133 -18.88 -2.38 26.78
C LEU A 133 -19.02 -3.91 26.68
N GLN A 134 -20.19 -4.37 26.26
CA GLN A 134 -20.41 -5.79 25.95
C GLN A 134 -19.41 -6.22 24.87
N ASP A 135 -18.81 -7.40 25.08
CA ASP A 135 -17.79 -8.07 24.26
C ASP A 135 -17.79 -7.65 22.78
N THR A 136 -17.03 -6.59 22.48
CA THR A 136 -16.52 -6.37 21.13
C THR A 136 -15.20 -7.10 21.08
N THR A 137 -15.28 -8.40 20.77
CA THR A 137 -14.10 -9.17 20.39
C THR A 137 -13.58 -8.57 19.08
N PHE A 138 -12.74 -7.55 19.19
CA PHE A 138 -11.95 -7.07 18.08
C PHE A 138 -11.08 -8.25 17.64
N PRO A 139 -11.02 -8.59 16.34
CA PRO A 139 -9.95 -9.46 15.88
C PRO A 139 -8.65 -8.79 16.31
N ALA A 140 -7.85 -9.52 17.10
CA ALA A 140 -6.50 -9.08 17.43
C ALA A 140 -5.78 -8.67 16.12
N PRO A 141 -4.87 -7.68 16.16
CA PRO A 141 -3.97 -7.47 15.01
C PRO A 141 -3.42 -8.84 14.64
N VAL A 142 -3.70 -9.26 13.41
CA VAL A 142 -3.30 -10.58 12.93
C VAL A 142 -1.81 -10.66 13.17
N THR A 143 -1.42 -11.49 14.15
CA THR A 143 -0.05 -11.79 14.47
C THR A 143 0.63 -12.16 13.16
N HIS A 144 1.63 -11.37 12.78
CA HIS A 144 2.57 -11.61 11.70
C HIS A 144 2.16 -12.71 10.71
N VAL A 145 1.72 -12.31 9.51
CA VAL A 145 2.23 -13.02 8.33
C VAL A 145 3.69 -12.61 8.21
N THR A 146 4.55 -13.26 9.00
CA THR A 146 5.85 -13.71 8.51
C THR A 146 5.56 -14.29 7.13
N ALA A 147 6.22 -13.76 6.10
CA ALA A 147 6.06 -14.15 4.69
C ALA A 147 5.45 -15.52 4.58
N THR A 148 4.20 -15.62 4.09
CA THR A 148 3.47 -16.89 3.98
C THR A 148 4.41 -18.01 3.50
N PRO A 149 4.86 -18.94 4.36
CA PRO A 149 5.34 -20.23 3.91
C PRO A 149 4.09 -21.10 3.96
N GLY A 150 3.33 -21.10 2.87
CA GLY A 150 1.97 -21.62 2.86
C GLY A 150 1.21 -21.28 1.58
N VAL A 151 1.79 -21.32 0.38
CA VAL A 151 1.93 -22.59 -0.32
C VAL A 151 2.31 -23.69 0.65
N THR A 152 1.31 -24.41 1.15
CA THR A 152 1.51 -25.68 1.83
C THR A 152 2.56 -26.45 1.01
N ALA A 153 3.46 -27.17 1.66
CA ALA A 153 4.32 -28.11 0.94
C ALA A 153 3.50 -29.16 0.14
N ASP A 154 2.17 -29.20 0.33
CA ASP A 154 1.19 -29.92 -0.49
C ASP A 154 0.59 -29.11 -1.69
N ASN A 155 0.83 -27.80 -1.80
CA ASN A 155 0.43 -26.94 -2.93
C ASN A 155 1.61 -26.40 -3.76
N ALA A 156 2.87 -26.60 -3.34
CA ALA A 156 4.03 -26.25 -4.16
C ALA A 156 4.07 -27.11 -5.43
N ASP A 157 3.57 -28.34 -5.33
CA ASP A 157 3.31 -29.21 -6.46
C ASP A 157 2.12 -28.74 -7.34
N ASN A 158 1.15 -27.99 -6.79
CA ASN A 158 0.00 -27.47 -7.56
C ASN A 158 0.27 -26.12 -8.25
N ALA A 159 1.13 -25.25 -7.69
CA ALA A 159 1.47 -23.96 -8.30
C ALA A 159 2.35 -24.12 -9.55
N ALA A 160 3.19 -25.17 -9.59
CA ALA A 160 3.95 -25.56 -10.78
C ALA A 160 3.06 -26.12 -11.90
N ASP A 161 1.84 -26.54 -11.58
CA ASP A 161 0.85 -27.11 -12.49
C ASP A 161 -0.25 -26.15 -12.95
N ASN A 162 -0.27 -24.91 -12.45
CA ASN A 162 -1.20 -23.90 -12.97
C ASN A 162 -0.70 -23.35 -14.33
N PRO A 163 -1.44 -23.56 -15.44
CA PRO A 163 -1.03 -23.11 -16.77
C PRO A 163 -0.82 -21.59 -16.86
N ILE A 164 -1.64 -20.80 -16.15
CA ILE A 164 -1.50 -19.33 -16.07
C ILE A 164 -0.15 -18.97 -15.45
N SER A 165 0.17 -19.58 -14.32
CA SER A 165 1.42 -19.29 -13.59
C SER A 165 2.64 -19.64 -14.44
N ARG A 166 2.58 -20.73 -15.20
CA ARG A 166 3.63 -21.13 -16.14
C ARG A 166 3.76 -20.14 -17.30
N ARG A 167 2.65 -19.76 -17.95
CA ARG A 167 2.63 -18.77 -19.05
C ARG A 167 3.17 -17.42 -18.59
N LEU A 168 2.76 -16.94 -17.41
CA LEU A 168 3.27 -15.71 -16.82
C LEU A 168 4.79 -15.80 -16.54
N ALA A 169 5.26 -16.91 -15.96
CA ALA A 169 6.67 -17.12 -15.70
C ALA A 169 7.51 -17.15 -16.99
N GLU A 170 7.00 -17.75 -18.07
CA GLU A 170 7.65 -17.76 -19.38
C GLU A 170 7.75 -16.35 -19.99
N ILE A 171 6.66 -15.56 -19.94
CA ILE A 171 6.64 -14.17 -20.42
C ILE A 171 7.65 -13.33 -19.61
N VAL A 172 7.56 -13.40 -18.27
CA VAL A 172 8.45 -12.66 -17.37
C VAL A 172 9.91 -13.05 -17.60
N GLY A 173 10.22 -14.35 -17.67
CA GLY A 173 11.59 -14.84 -17.86
C GLY A 173 12.19 -14.41 -19.20
N THR A 174 11.41 -14.46 -20.27
CA THR A 174 11.84 -14.01 -21.61
C THR A 174 12.15 -12.53 -21.62
N LEU A 175 11.28 -11.70 -21.04
CA LEU A 175 11.45 -10.26 -21.02
C LEU A 175 12.55 -9.81 -20.05
N ALA A 176 12.72 -10.49 -18.91
CA ALA A 176 13.78 -10.21 -17.94
C ALA A 176 15.18 -10.61 -18.44
N ALA A 177 15.28 -11.52 -19.43
CA ALA A 177 16.55 -11.87 -20.04
C ALA A 177 17.07 -10.78 -21.01
N GLN A 178 16.24 -9.83 -21.43
CA GLN A 178 16.63 -8.76 -22.34
C GLN A 178 17.53 -7.73 -21.62
N ASP A 179 18.64 -7.36 -22.26
CA ASP A 179 19.66 -6.44 -21.69
C ASP A 179 19.70 -5.06 -22.37
N GLU A 180 18.86 -4.86 -23.39
CA GLU A 180 18.78 -3.64 -24.19
C GLU A 180 18.01 -2.52 -23.46
N ALA A 181 18.25 -1.27 -23.86
CA ALA A 181 17.53 -0.10 -23.39
C ALA A 181 16.62 0.45 -24.52
N PRO A 182 15.40 0.94 -24.23
CA PRO A 182 14.73 0.97 -22.92
C PRO A 182 14.49 -0.43 -22.35
N LEU A 183 14.44 -0.53 -21.02
CA LEU A 183 14.25 -1.82 -20.35
C LEU A 183 12.83 -2.34 -20.59
N THR A 184 12.68 -3.66 -20.63
CA THR A 184 11.37 -4.24 -20.37
C THR A 184 11.00 -4.03 -18.90
N PRO A 185 9.71 -3.91 -18.56
CA PRO A 185 9.27 -3.78 -17.17
C PRO A 185 9.68 -4.99 -16.32
N ALA A 186 9.67 -6.20 -16.92
CA ALA A 186 10.16 -7.42 -16.29
C ALA A 186 11.64 -7.31 -15.93
N ARG A 187 12.48 -6.73 -16.81
CA ARG A 187 13.89 -6.52 -16.52
C ARG A 187 14.10 -5.51 -15.41
N ALA A 188 13.39 -4.38 -15.43
CA ALA A 188 13.48 -3.37 -14.38
C ALA A 188 13.07 -3.95 -13.01
N ALA A 189 11.99 -4.72 -12.96
CA ALA A 189 11.56 -5.45 -11.76
C ALA A 189 12.60 -6.48 -11.27
N ALA A 190 13.22 -7.22 -12.18
CA ALA A 190 14.26 -8.20 -11.84
C ALA A 190 15.52 -7.50 -11.27
N ASP A 191 15.95 -6.40 -11.89
CA ASP A 191 17.08 -5.60 -11.40
C ASP A 191 16.80 -5.05 -9.98
N LEU A 192 15.58 -4.60 -9.69
CA LEU A 192 15.14 -4.23 -8.34
C LEU A 192 15.21 -5.43 -7.37
N ALA A 193 14.63 -6.57 -7.76
CA ALA A 193 14.60 -7.78 -6.93
C ALA A 193 16.00 -8.29 -6.56
N GLU A 194 16.97 -8.20 -7.49
CA GLU A 194 18.35 -8.64 -7.28
C GLU A 194 19.20 -7.68 -6.43
N THR A 195 18.82 -6.40 -6.37
CA THR A 195 19.64 -5.36 -5.72
C THR A 195 19.12 -4.93 -4.37
N LEU A 196 17.88 -5.28 -4.04
CA LEU A 196 17.22 -4.88 -2.80
C LEU A 196 17.97 -5.44 -1.57
N PRO A 197 18.35 -4.61 -0.59
CA PRO A 197 18.92 -5.08 0.67
C PRO A 197 17.86 -5.71 1.58
N THR A 198 18.28 -6.39 2.65
CA THR A 198 17.35 -7.00 3.62
C THR A 198 16.41 -5.98 4.27
N SER A 199 16.87 -4.76 4.50
CA SER A 199 16.05 -3.64 4.99
C SER A 199 15.33 -2.86 3.89
N GLY A 200 15.38 -3.32 2.64
CA GLY A 200 14.72 -2.63 1.53
C GLY A 200 13.21 -2.89 1.52
N PHE A 201 12.44 -1.83 1.27
CA PHE A 201 10.98 -1.89 1.17
C PHE A 201 10.51 -1.20 -0.11
N VAL A 202 10.13 -2.00 -1.11
CA VAL A 202 9.61 -1.48 -2.38
C VAL A 202 8.11 -1.27 -2.30
N VAL A 203 7.66 -0.09 -2.70
CA VAL A 203 6.26 0.30 -2.80
C VAL A 203 5.99 0.76 -4.21
N ALA A 204 4.99 0.18 -4.85
CA ALA A 204 4.49 0.59 -6.17
C ALA A 204 3.00 0.94 -6.09
N GLU A 205 2.53 1.75 -7.02
CA GLU A 205 1.12 2.14 -7.14
C GLU A 205 0.40 1.19 -8.10
N ALA A 206 -0.93 1.16 -8.03
CA ALA A 206 -1.73 0.53 -9.06
C ALA A 206 -1.48 1.21 -10.41
N GLY A 207 -1.16 0.42 -11.43
CA GLY A 207 -0.78 0.90 -12.77
C GLY A 207 0.09 -0.12 -13.51
N PRO A 208 0.50 0.16 -14.75
CA PRO A 208 1.48 -0.64 -15.49
C PRO A 208 2.70 -1.07 -14.66
N ALA A 209 3.35 -0.16 -13.93
CA ALA A 209 4.50 -0.48 -13.10
C ALA A 209 4.13 -1.42 -11.94
N GLY A 210 3.05 -1.12 -11.22
CA GLY A 210 2.53 -1.97 -10.15
C GLY A 210 2.21 -3.38 -10.62
N LEU A 211 1.56 -3.52 -11.78
CA LEU A 211 1.23 -4.82 -12.37
C LEU A 211 2.49 -5.66 -12.62
N TRP A 212 3.53 -5.05 -13.18
CA TRP A 212 4.81 -5.74 -13.39
C TRP A 212 5.53 -6.06 -12.09
N ILE A 213 5.50 -5.16 -11.10
CA ILE A 213 6.08 -5.43 -9.78
C ILE A 213 5.37 -6.62 -9.13
N GLU A 214 4.04 -6.68 -9.16
CA GLU A 214 3.25 -7.77 -8.60
C GLU A 214 3.58 -9.13 -9.24
N HIS A 215 3.68 -9.17 -10.57
CA HIS A 215 3.84 -10.43 -11.30
C HIS A 215 5.29 -10.86 -11.55
N ALA A 216 6.23 -9.92 -11.69
CA ALA A 216 7.62 -10.22 -12.03
C ALA A 216 8.60 -10.07 -10.86
N MET A 217 8.33 -9.20 -9.88
CA MET A 217 9.29 -8.94 -8.81
C MET A 217 9.29 -10.10 -7.80
N ARG A 218 10.43 -10.76 -7.66
CA ARG A 218 10.65 -11.85 -6.69
C ARG A 218 11.94 -11.59 -5.91
N PRO A 219 11.91 -10.66 -4.94
CA PRO A 219 13.12 -10.26 -4.24
C PRO A 219 13.63 -11.38 -3.34
N ALA A 220 14.94 -11.64 -3.36
CA ALA A 220 15.57 -12.61 -2.43
C ALA A 220 15.69 -12.04 -1.00
N HIS A 221 15.70 -10.72 -0.88
CA HIS A 221 15.83 -9.96 0.36
C HIS A 221 14.92 -8.73 0.33
N GLY A 222 14.54 -8.21 1.50
CA GLY A 222 13.64 -7.07 1.58
C GLY A 222 12.18 -7.48 1.36
N ARG A 223 11.32 -6.49 1.14
CA ARG A 223 9.88 -6.68 0.97
C ARG A 223 9.36 -5.80 -0.16
N VAL A 224 8.23 -6.20 -0.72
CA VAL A 224 7.54 -5.48 -1.79
C VAL A 224 6.06 -5.37 -1.48
N ARG A 225 5.45 -4.24 -1.81
CA ARG A 225 4.01 -4.02 -1.74
C ARG A 225 3.55 -3.20 -2.94
N VAL A 226 2.49 -3.66 -3.60
CA VAL A 226 1.75 -2.87 -4.58
C VAL A 226 0.50 -2.34 -3.89
N LEU A 227 0.34 -1.02 -3.87
CA LEU A 227 -0.81 -0.36 -3.26
C LEU A 227 -1.95 -0.31 -4.26
N ARG A 228 -3.18 -0.36 -3.76
CA ARG A 228 -4.39 -0.27 -4.60
C ARG A 228 -4.70 1.18 -4.97
N ALA A 229 -4.28 2.11 -4.12
CA ALA A 229 -4.40 3.53 -4.38
C ALA A 229 -3.41 3.99 -5.46
N GLY A 230 -3.88 4.81 -6.39
CA GLY A 230 -3.07 5.51 -7.38
C GLY A 230 -2.71 6.93 -6.95
N GLY A 231 -1.98 7.66 -7.82
CA GLY A 231 -1.35 8.93 -7.44
C GLY A 231 -0.25 8.71 -6.40
N PRO A 232 0.42 9.75 -5.86
CA PRO A 232 1.73 9.65 -5.18
C PRO A 232 1.76 8.94 -3.81
N VAL A 233 0.87 7.97 -3.58
CA VAL A 233 0.72 7.16 -2.38
C VAL A 233 1.86 6.15 -2.24
N ALA A 234 2.44 5.62 -3.33
CA ALA A 234 3.62 4.75 -3.17
C ALA A 234 4.82 5.52 -2.62
N LEU A 235 4.96 6.79 -3.03
CA LEU A 235 5.98 7.66 -2.47
C LEU A 235 5.76 7.90 -0.97
N ALA A 236 4.51 8.14 -0.56
CA ALA A 236 4.16 8.28 0.85
C ALA A 236 4.38 6.96 1.64
N GLY A 237 4.12 5.80 1.03
CA GLY A 237 4.38 4.49 1.62
C GLY A 237 5.86 4.18 1.78
N ALA A 238 6.68 4.51 0.78
CA ALA A 238 8.13 4.38 0.87
C ALA A 238 8.72 5.34 1.93
N LEU A 239 8.20 6.56 2.03
CA LEU A 239 8.53 7.48 3.14
C LEU A 239 8.20 6.85 4.50
N LEU A 240 7.01 6.26 4.66
CA LEU A 240 6.64 5.58 5.90
C LEU A 240 7.59 4.42 6.21
N ALA A 241 7.96 3.60 5.23
CA ALA A 241 8.95 2.53 5.43
C ALA A 241 10.29 3.10 5.91
N GLY A 242 10.76 4.17 5.26
CA GLY A 242 11.96 4.90 5.65
C GLY A 242 11.91 5.40 7.10
N LEU A 243 10.76 5.93 7.53
CA LEU A 243 10.56 6.29 8.94
C LEU A 243 10.74 5.08 9.86
N HIS A 244 10.34 3.85 9.47
CA HIS A 244 10.54 2.64 10.28
C HIS A 244 11.98 2.09 10.28
N GLY A 245 12.92 2.80 9.64
CA GLY A 245 14.32 2.38 9.56
C GLY A 245 14.61 1.40 8.41
N ASP A 246 13.63 1.16 7.53
CA ASP A 246 13.85 0.49 6.25
C ASP A 246 14.45 1.49 5.23
N ILE A 247 14.98 0.99 4.11
CA ILE A 247 15.29 1.82 2.93
C ILE A 247 14.05 1.79 2.04
N GLY A 248 13.31 2.89 2.01
CA GLY A 248 12.11 3.01 1.20
C GLY A 248 12.45 3.15 -0.29
N VAL A 249 11.81 2.36 -1.15
CA VAL A 249 11.90 2.49 -2.60
C VAL A 249 10.50 2.69 -3.17
N ALA A 250 10.23 3.84 -3.78
CA ALA A 250 8.99 4.08 -4.50
C ALA A 250 9.19 3.83 -6.00
N VAL A 251 8.33 3.02 -6.61
CA VAL A 251 8.26 2.86 -8.07
C VAL A 251 7.03 3.61 -8.56
N VAL A 252 7.26 4.64 -9.38
CA VAL A 252 6.22 5.53 -9.92
C VAL A 252 6.40 5.65 -11.43
N GLU A 253 5.33 5.98 -12.16
CA GLU A 253 5.36 6.10 -13.63
C GLU A 253 5.65 7.53 -14.08
N ASP A 254 5.23 8.51 -13.29
CA ASP A 254 5.40 9.92 -13.58
C ASP A 254 6.47 10.58 -12.72
N PRO A 255 7.23 11.56 -13.25
CA PRO A 255 8.15 12.35 -12.45
C PRO A 255 7.43 13.01 -11.25
N PRO A 256 8.04 13.01 -10.06
CA PRO A 256 7.41 13.54 -8.86
C PRO A 256 7.25 15.07 -8.93
N VAL A 257 6.03 15.52 -9.24
CA VAL A 257 5.62 16.94 -9.28
C VAL A 257 4.49 17.21 -8.27
N GLY A 258 4.23 18.49 -7.97
CA GLY A 258 3.14 18.88 -7.08
C GLY A 258 3.24 18.21 -5.70
N PRO A 259 2.18 17.54 -5.20
CA PRO A 259 2.21 16.84 -3.91
C PRO A 259 3.33 15.79 -3.79
N ALA A 260 3.69 15.10 -4.88
CA ALA A 260 4.79 14.14 -4.86
C ALA A 260 6.13 14.84 -4.58
N ALA A 261 6.38 15.98 -5.22
CA ALA A 261 7.56 16.79 -4.94
C ALA A 261 7.57 17.28 -3.48
N THR A 262 6.42 17.68 -2.94
CA THR A 262 6.29 18.08 -1.53
C THR A 262 6.65 16.92 -0.58
N LEU A 263 6.25 15.68 -0.88
CA LEU A 263 6.65 14.49 -0.10
C LEU A 263 8.16 14.23 -0.15
N LEU A 264 8.84 14.49 -1.27
CA LEU A 264 10.31 14.40 -1.34
C LEU A 264 11.01 15.44 -0.46
N HIS A 265 10.49 16.67 -0.44
CA HIS A 265 11.00 17.71 0.45
C HIS A 265 10.79 17.32 1.92
N LEU A 266 9.61 16.75 2.25
CA LEU A 266 9.34 16.22 3.58
C LEU A 266 10.32 15.09 3.95
N ALA A 267 10.52 14.11 3.07
CA ALA A 267 11.47 13.00 3.30
C ALA A 267 12.89 13.52 3.57
N SER A 268 13.33 14.53 2.79
CA SER A 268 14.62 15.20 2.99
C SER A 268 14.68 15.93 4.33
N ALA A 269 13.62 16.63 4.72
CA ALA A 269 13.55 17.36 6.00
C ALA A 269 13.52 16.43 7.21
N LEU A 270 13.02 15.19 7.04
CA LEU A 270 12.99 14.15 8.07
C LEU A 270 14.23 13.24 8.06
N ASP A 271 15.22 13.52 7.20
CA ASP A 271 16.44 12.74 7.04
C ASP A 271 16.17 11.24 6.77
N VAL A 272 15.20 10.98 5.89
CA VAL A 272 14.78 9.61 5.53
C VAL A 272 15.50 9.15 4.26
N ASP A 273 16.05 7.93 4.33
CA ASP A 273 16.62 7.23 3.16
C ASP A 273 15.48 6.75 2.25
N LEU A 274 15.38 7.38 1.06
CA LEU A 274 14.30 7.17 0.11
C LEU A 274 14.83 7.17 -1.32
N VAL A 275 14.61 6.08 -2.04
CA VAL A 275 14.87 5.97 -3.48
C VAL A 275 13.54 6.04 -4.23
N VAL A 276 13.50 6.79 -5.32
CA VAL A 276 12.35 6.85 -6.24
C VAL A 276 12.81 6.43 -7.61
N GLU A 277 12.27 5.33 -8.12
CA GLU A 277 12.40 4.97 -9.52
C GLU A 277 11.21 5.49 -10.30
N VAL A 278 11.49 6.35 -11.27
CA VAL A 278 10.50 6.86 -12.22
C VAL A 278 10.59 6.02 -13.50
N TRP A 279 9.65 5.10 -13.68
CA TRP A 279 9.55 4.22 -14.83
C TRP A 279 8.80 4.91 -15.96
N GLY A 280 9.50 5.28 -17.02
CA GLY A 280 8.87 5.98 -18.14
C GLY A 280 9.77 6.05 -19.35
N GLN A 281 9.55 7.04 -20.22
CA GLN A 281 10.36 7.20 -21.45
C GLN A 281 11.63 8.04 -21.25
N ARG A 282 11.83 8.58 -20.04
CA ARG A 282 12.95 9.48 -19.70
C ARG A 282 14.09 8.71 -19.04
N GLY A 283 15.26 9.34 -19.04
CA GLY A 283 16.51 8.79 -18.51
C GLY A 283 17.47 8.35 -19.60
N GLY A 284 18.75 8.28 -19.26
CA GLY A 284 19.80 7.83 -20.18
C GLY A 284 20.42 6.53 -19.70
N LEU A 285 19.86 5.39 -20.07
CA LEU A 285 20.49 4.07 -19.89
C LEU A 285 21.03 3.59 -21.25
N ARG A 286 22.24 3.02 -21.27
CA ARG A 286 22.77 2.39 -22.50
C ARG A 286 22.49 0.89 -22.54
N ARG A 287 22.37 0.27 -21.36
CA ARG A 287 22.13 -1.17 -21.15
C ARG A 287 21.57 -1.42 -19.74
N ALA A 288 20.98 -2.60 -19.51
CA ALA A 288 20.41 -2.93 -18.19
C ALA A 288 21.44 -3.02 -17.07
N ALA A 289 22.70 -3.36 -17.35
CA ALA A 289 23.77 -3.30 -16.35
C ALA A 289 23.95 -1.89 -15.72
N ASP A 290 23.66 -0.82 -16.48
CA ASP A 290 23.76 0.55 -15.99
C ASP A 290 22.67 0.86 -14.97
N HIS A 291 21.47 0.28 -15.14
CA HIS A 291 20.36 0.40 -14.20
C HIS A 291 20.72 -0.19 -12.83
N ARG A 292 21.16 -1.46 -12.79
CA ARG A 292 21.63 -2.10 -11.55
C ARG A 292 22.74 -1.32 -10.86
N GLN A 293 23.65 -0.73 -11.62
CA GLN A 293 24.73 0.09 -11.05
C GLN A 293 24.19 1.35 -10.38
N ARG A 294 23.27 2.08 -11.02
CA ARG A 294 22.64 3.29 -10.48
C ARG A 294 21.81 2.97 -9.24
N LEU A 295 21.00 1.91 -9.31
CA LEU A 295 20.17 1.47 -8.20
C LEU A 295 21.03 1.08 -6.97
N ARG A 296 22.08 0.28 -7.16
CA ARG A 296 23.03 -0.03 -6.07
C ARG A 296 23.71 1.20 -5.49
N ALA A 297 24.02 2.20 -6.32
CA ALA A 297 24.62 3.45 -5.86
C ALA A 297 23.61 4.27 -5.03
N ALA A 298 22.35 4.33 -5.45
CA ALA A 298 21.29 5.01 -4.72
C ALA A 298 20.97 4.34 -3.38
N LEU A 299 20.84 3.00 -3.35
CA LEU A 299 20.55 2.22 -2.14
C LEU A 299 21.67 2.25 -1.10
N ARG A 300 22.90 2.61 -1.48
CA ARG A 300 24.03 2.82 -0.55
C ARG A 300 24.18 4.28 -0.12
N GLY A 301 23.53 5.20 -0.82
CA GLY A 301 23.56 6.62 -0.50
C GLY A 301 22.58 6.96 0.61
N HIS A 302 22.81 8.08 1.28
CA HIS A 302 21.89 8.62 2.28
C HIS A 302 20.98 9.71 1.72
N GLY A 303 19.78 9.82 2.26
CA GLY A 303 18.74 10.78 1.91
C GLY A 303 17.97 10.43 0.63
N VAL A 304 17.29 11.43 0.07
CA VAL A 304 16.39 11.23 -1.07
C VAL A 304 17.17 11.12 -2.40
N ARG A 305 16.83 10.13 -3.22
CA ARG A 305 17.38 9.94 -4.58
C ARG A 305 16.26 9.63 -5.57
N VAL A 306 16.31 10.27 -6.73
CA VAL A 306 15.38 9.99 -7.84
C VAL A 306 16.18 9.45 -9.02
N ILE A 307 15.75 8.33 -9.58
CA ILE A 307 16.35 7.66 -10.72
C ILE A 307 15.31 7.57 -11.81
N GLU A 308 15.59 8.15 -12.98
CA GLU A 308 14.77 7.92 -14.17
C GLU A 308 15.22 6.62 -14.84
N VAL A 309 14.26 5.71 -15.06
CA VAL A 309 14.46 4.41 -15.67
C VAL A 309 13.64 4.35 -16.97
N PRO A 310 14.30 4.39 -18.14
CA PRO A 310 13.65 4.14 -19.42
C PRO A 310 13.04 2.73 -19.43
N VAL A 311 11.71 2.63 -19.41
CA VAL A 311 10.94 1.39 -19.44
C VAL A 311 9.92 1.42 -20.59
N ASP A 312 9.94 0.40 -21.44
CA ASP A 312 8.96 0.20 -22.50
C ASP A 312 7.79 -0.68 -22.05
N PHE A 313 6.66 -0.05 -21.72
CA PHE A 313 5.45 -0.74 -21.29
C PHE A 313 4.67 -1.42 -22.42
N THR A 314 5.16 -1.44 -23.66
CA THR A 314 4.47 -2.13 -24.77
C THR A 314 4.21 -3.62 -24.45
N SER A 315 5.11 -4.27 -23.71
CA SER A 315 4.96 -5.66 -23.29
C SER A 315 3.83 -5.88 -22.27
N THR A 316 3.30 -4.84 -21.62
CA THR A 316 2.21 -4.96 -20.64
C THR A 316 0.99 -5.66 -21.22
N LYS A 317 0.72 -5.46 -22.53
CA LYS A 317 -0.37 -6.15 -23.21
C LYS A 317 -0.23 -7.68 -23.11
N LEU A 318 0.99 -8.22 -23.26
CA LEU A 318 1.23 -9.67 -23.16
C LEU A 318 0.85 -10.23 -21.79
N LEU A 319 1.12 -9.45 -20.73
CA LEU A 319 0.81 -9.82 -19.36
C LEU A 319 -0.70 -9.77 -19.11
N VAL A 320 -1.38 -8.72 -19.57
CA VAL A 320 -2.83 -8.57 -19.47
C VAL A 320 -3.54 -9.68 -20.24
N ASP A 321 -3.17 -9.92 -21.50
CA ASP A 321 -3.76 -10.97 -22.35
C ASP A 321 -3.63 -12.35 -21.66
N ALA A 322 -2.46 -12.65 -21.06
CA ALA A 322 -2.26 -13.91 -20.33
C ALA A 322 -3.11 -14.03 -19.05
N LEU A 323 -3.49 -12.92 -18.42
CA LEU A 323 -4.38 -12.91 -17.26
C LEU A 323 -5.86 -13.02 -17.66
N THR A 324 -6.23 -12.51 -18.84
CA THR A 324 -7.63 -12.47 -19.31
C THR A 324 -8.04 -13.71 -20.11
N ASP A 325 -7.18 -14.26 -20.96
CA ASP A 325 -7.49 -15.40 -21.86
C ASP A 325 -8.10 -16.59 -21.09
N ASP A 326 -7.54 -16.95 -19.92
CA ASP A 326 -8.01 -18.09 -19.15
C ASP A 326 -9.25 -17.79 -18.29
N THR A 327 -9.57 -16.50 -18.06
CA THR A 327 -10.81 -16.10 -17.37
C THR A 327 -12.02 -16.43 -18.25
N GLU A 328 -11.90 -16.25 -19.56
CA GLU A 328 -12.94 -16.59 -20.54
C GLU A 328 -13.07 -18.11 -20.72
N ASP A 329 -11.95 -18.84 -20.75
CA ASP A 329 -11.96 -20.31 -20.85
C ASP A 329 -12.53 -20.98 -19.58
N ALA A 330 -12.23 -20.44 -18.39
CA ALA A 330 -12.79 -20.93 -17.12
C ALA A 330 -14.31 -20.67 -17.00
N LEU A 331 -14.80 -19.55 -17.52
CA LEU A 331 -16.23 -19.24 -17.59
C LEU A 331 -16.94 -20.17 -18.60
N SER A 332 -16.34 -20.40 -19.77
CA SER A 332 -16.88 -21.31 -20.79
C SER A 332 -16.92 -22.78 -20.34
N ALA A 333 -15.91 -23.23 -19.58
CA ALA A 333 -15.88 -24.60 -19.05
C ALA A 333 -16.96 -24.84 -17.98
N LYS A 334 -17.26 -23.83 -17.16
CA LYS A 334 -18.30 -23.91 -16.11
C LYS A 334 -19.71 -24.01 -16.72
N ASP A 335 -19.97 -23.25 -17.78
CA ASP A 335 -21.25 -23.30 -18.51
C ASP A 335 -21.47 -24.66 -19.20
N SER A 336 -20.40 -25.27 -19.73
CA SER A 336 -20.48 -26.61 -20.32
C SER A 336 -20.75 -27.71 -19.29
N VAL A 337 -20.22 -27.59 -18.07
CA VAL A 337 -20.43 -28.57 -16.98
C VAL A 337 -21.86 -28.49 -16.43
N ASP A 338 -22.40 -27.28 -16.29
CA ASP A 338 -23.79 -27.10 -15.81
C ASP A 338 -24.82 -27.49 -16.87
N ALA A 339 -24.54 -27.25 -18.16
CA ALA A 339 -25.35 -27.77 -19.27
C ALA A 339 -25.37 -29.31 -19.30
N GLY A 340 -24.24 -29.96 -19.04
CA GLY A 340 -24.13 -31.43 -18.95
C GLY A 340 -24.92 -32.02 -17.78
N LYS A 341 -24.91 -31.36 -16.61
CA LYS A 341 -25.71 -31.79 -15.44
C LYS A 341 -27.20 -31.65 -15.68
N HIS A 342 -27.65 -30.61 -16.38
CA HIS A 342 -29.05 -30.44 -16.74
C HIS A 342 -29.55 -31.53 -17.71
N GLN A 343 -28.75 -31.91 -18.72
CA GLN A 343 -29.11 -33.00 -19.62
C GLN A 343 -29.11 -34.38 -18.95
N ALA A 344 -28.18 -34.64 -18.03
CA ALA A 344 -28.14 -35.88 -17.26
C ALA A 344 -29.37 -36.04 -16.35
N LYS A 345 -29.86 -34.95 -15.76
CA LYS A 345 -31.07 -34.94 -14.91
C LYS A 345 -32.36 -35.11 -15.70
N LEU A 346 -32.42 -34.64 -16.95
CA LEU A 346 -33.55 -34.85 -17.86
C LEU A 346 -33.63 -36.31 -18.36
N ARG A 347 -32.49 -36.98 -18.56
CA ARG A 347 -32.44 -38.39 -18.97
C ARG A 347 -32.79 -39.40 -17.87
N SER A 348 -32.68 -39.02 -16.59
CA SER A 348 -33.06 -39.91 -15.48
C SER A 348 -34.54 -39.82 -15.10
N GLN A 349 -35.34 -39.01 -15.81
CA GLN A 349 -36.78 -38.84 -15.58
C GLN A 349 -37.65 -39.41 -16.71
N GLN A 350 -37.04 -40.04 -17.72
CA GLN A 350 -37.69 -40.83 -18.76
C GLN A 350 -37.47 -42.32 -18.48
#